data_AF-A0A8C1V8I0-F1
#
_entry.id   AF-A0A8C1V8I0-F1
#
_cell.length_a   1.000
_cell.length_b   1.000
_cell.length_c   1.000
_cell.angle_alpha   90.00
_cell.angle_beta   90.00
_cell.angle_gamma   90.00
#
_symmetry.space_group_name_H-M   'P 1'
#
loop_
_entity.id
_entity.type
_entity.pdbx_description
1 polymer ?
#
loop_
_entity_poly.entity_id
_entity_poly.type
_entity_poly.pdbx_seq_one_letter_code
_entity_poly.pdbx_strand_id
1 'polypeptide(L)'
;IYIYILYGCGRCLGVLRQMEISARFRYYFQHPWSRLVVAYLVTFFNFLVFAEDPVSHSQTQAHMIVVGNCFSFVVNKYPGGGWNVLKVLMWILAIITGLIAGKFLFHRRLFGRLLRLKMFREDHGSWMTMFFTTILSLFIFSHIYNLILLMSGRMGPHMVTEYMGIRNESFMKMAAVGTWMGDFVTAWMVTDMMLQDTHYPDWGRSARHLWRRGHNRIVLFWTVLFSLTSVVVLVISTDWISWDNLNRGFLPSDEVSRAFLASFILVFDLLIVMQDWEFPHFMGDLDMNLPGLSTTQLKIKLPVCKRIFKDEYHIHITGKWFNYGIIFLVLILDLNMWKNQIFYKPYEYGQYVGPGEKIYTVEDPETLRDFNRSTLTWEWRSTNIDPRTNQTYVQRDMFLHTILHCSPTF
;
A
#
# COMPACT_ATOMS: atom_id res chain seq x y z
N ILE A 1 33.63 49.10 21.69
CA ILE A 1 34.08 47.68 21.84
C ILE A 1 33.08 46.85 22.68
N TYR A 2 32.47 47.37 23.74
CA TYR A 2 31.48 46.62 24.54
C TYR A 2 30.10 46.34 23.87
N ILE A 3 29.67 47.15 22.89
CA ILE A 3 28.37 46.96 22.21
C ILE A 3 28.41 45.87 21.11
N TYR A 4 29.59 45.60 20.54
CA TYR A 4 29.76 44.54 19.53
C TYR A 4 29.80 43.12 20.13
N ILE A 5 30.17 42.99 21.41
CA ILE A 5 30.18 41.69 22.11
C ILE A 5 28.75 41.25 22.49
N LEU A 6 27.87 42.20 22.84
CA LEU A 6 26.45 41.91 23.17
C LEU A 6 25.63 41.52 21.94
N TYR A 7 25.85 42.15 20.77
CA TYR A 7 25.17 41.78 19.53
C TYR A 7 25.63 40.42 18.96
N GLY A 8 26.90 40.05 19.15
CA GLY A 8 27.40 38.71 18.83
C GLY A 8 26.84 37.62 19.75
N CYS A 9 26.66 37.94 21.04
CA CYS A 9 26.15 37.02 22.04
C CYS A 9 24.65 36.70 21.84
N GLY A 10 23.82 37.68 21.45
CA GLY A 10 22.39 37.46 21.19
C GLY A 10 22.08 36.56 19.98
N ARG A 11 22.88 36.65 18.90
CA ARG A 11 22.79 35.72 17.76
C ARG A 11 23.28 34.32 18.12
N CYS A 12 24.37 34.21 18.87
CA CYS A 12 24.85 32.92 19.38
C CYS A 12 23.84 32.27 20.34
N LEU A 13 23.22 33.03 21.25
CA LEU A 13 22.18 32.51 22.15
C LEU A 13 20.93 32.08 21.38
N GLY A 14 20.52 32.83 20.35
CA GLY A 14 19.41 32.45 19.48
C GLY A 14 19.68 31.14 18.74
N VAL A 15 20.88 30.98 18.20
CA VAL A 15 21.32 29.76 17.50
C VAL A 15 21.45 28.59 18.48
N LEU A 16 22.03 28.79 19.67
CA LEU A 16 22.15 27.76 20.71
C LEU A 16 20.78 27.33 21.23
N ARG A 17 19.86 28.27 21.47
CA ARG A 17 18.49 27.98 21.87
C ARG A 17 17.72 27.26 20.77
N GLN A 18 17.93 27.61 19.51
CA GLN A 18 17.33 26.91 18.36
C GLN A 18 17.91 25.50 18.18
N MET A 19 19.21 25.30 18.43
CA MET A 19 19.86 23.98 18.46
C MET A 19 19.39 23.13 19.65
N GLU A 20 19.17 23.73 20.82
CA GLU A 20 18.66 23.02 22.00
C GLU A 20 17.19 22.63 21.82
N ILE A 21 16.37 23.54 21.27
CA ILE A 21 14.97 23.24 20.93
C ILE A 21 14.91 22.14 19.87
N SER A 22 15.78 22.16 18.86
CA SER A 22 15.80 21.11 17.83
C SER A 22 16.28 19.77 18.38
N ALA A 23 17.26 19.75 19.29
CA ALA A 23 17.70 18.54 19.96
C ALA A 23 16.64 17.97 20.90
N ARG A 24 15.97 18.82 21.69
CA ARG A 24 14.91 18.43 22.62
C ARG A 24 13.66 17.95 21.87
N PHE A 25 13.27 18.66 20.80
CA PHE A 25 12.20 18.22 19.91
C PHE A 25 12.52 16.86 19.29
N ARG A 26 13.72 16.69 18.72
CA ARG A 26 14.16 15.43 18.12
C ARG A 26 14.13 14.27 19.12
N TYR A 27 14.57 14.51 20.36
CA TYR A 27 14.50 13.53 21.44
C TYR A 27 13.05 13.07 21.70
N TYR A 28 12.11 13.99 21.91
CA TYR A 28 10.71 13.60 22.15
C TYR A 28 10.02 13.03 20.91
N PHE A 29 10.32 13.57 19.73
CA PHE A 29 9.74 13.14 18.46
C PHE A 29 10.14 11.70 18.12
N GLN A 30 11.40 11.34 18.34
CA GLN A 30 11.95 10.01 18.08
C GLN A 30 11.91 9.10 19.33
N HIS A 31 11.21 9.52 20.40
CA HIS A 31 11.08 8.74 21.63
C HIS A 31 10.37 7.40 21.36
N PRO A 32 10.79 6.28 21.97
CA PRO A 32 10.19 4.96 21.73
C PRO A 32 8.66 4.93 21.86
N TRP A 33 8.10 5.53 22.91
CA TRP A 33 6.64 5.63 23.05
C TRP A 33 5.96 6.36 21.90
N SER A 34 6.53 7.48 21.43
CA SER A 34 5.98 8.23 20.29
C SER A 34 5.94 7.34 19.04
N ARG A 35 7.05 6.67 18.73
CA ARG A 35 7.18 5.81 17.55
C ARG A 35 6.23 4.61 17.58
N LEU A 36 6.12 3.94 18.74
CA LEU A 36 5.20 2.81 18.91
C LEU A 36 3.76 3.26 18.78
N VAL A 37 3.38 4.37 19.43
CA VAL A 37 2.02 4.90 19.36
C VAL A 37 1.64 5.23 17.91
N VAL A 38 2.50 5.94 17.17
CA VAL A 38 2.23 6.23 15.75
C VAL A 38 2.09 4.94 14.94
N ALA A 39 3.03 3.99 15.07
CA ALA A 39 3.02 2.77 14.27
C ALA A 39 1.79 1.87 14.52
N TYR A 40 1.35 1.72 15.78
CA TYR A 40 0.16 0.92 16.09
C TYR A 40 -1.15 1.67 15.81
N LEU A 41 -1.16 3.01 15.90
CA LEU A 41 -2.34 3.80 15.54
C LEU A 41 -2.65 3.73 14.05
N VAL A 42 -1.63 3.71 13.18
CA VAL A 42 -1.82 3.47 11.73
C VAL A 42 -2.60 2.20 11.50
N THR A 43 -2.17 1.09 12.10
CA THR A 43 -2.84 -0.21 11.94
C THR A 43 -4.32 -0.13 12.35
N PHE A 44 -4.62 0.56 13.43
CA PHE A 44 -6.00 0.76 13.88
C PHE A 44 -6.82 1.60 12.89
N PHE A 45 -6.28 2.73 12.42
CA PHE A 45 -6.98 3.59 11.47
C PHE A 45 -7.16 2.94 10.10
N ASN A 46 -6.23 2.10 9.65
CA ASN A 46 -6.37 1.34 8.41
C ASN A 46 -7.56 0.37 8.46
N PHE A 47 -7.81 -0.28 9.62
CA PHE A 47 -9.04 -1.06 9.80
C PHE A 47 -10.29 -0.19 9.83
N LEU A 48 -10.23 0.98 10.46
CA LEU A 48 -11.36 1.91 10.51
C LEU A 48 -11.74 2.39 9.10
N VAL A 49 -10.77 2.77 8.27
CA VAL A 49 -11.01 3.17 6.88
C VAL A 49 -11.59 2.02 6.06
N PHE A 50 -11.10 0.80 6.24
CA PHE A 50 -11.68 -0.36 5.56
C PHE A 50 -13.15 -0.59 5.94
N ALA A 51 -13.49 -0.39 7.22
CA ALA A 51 -14.85 -0.52 7.71
C ALA A 51 -15.80 0.57 7.18
N GLU A 52 -15.28 1.77 6.92
CA GLU A 52 -16.06 2.92 6.44
C GLU A 52 -16.15 3.02 4.91
N ASP A 53 -15.28 2.34 4.16
CA ASP A 53 -15.20 2.50 2.71
C ASP A 53 -16.37 1.82 1.97
N PRO A 54 -17.24 2.58 1.29
CA PRO A 54 -18.35 2.01 0.52
C PRO A 54 -17.88 1.16 -0.68
N VAL A 55 -16.65 1.35 -1.19
CA VAL A 55 -16.12 0.57 -2.33
C VAL A 55 -15.93 -0.90 -1.96
N SER A 56 -15.75 -1.20 -0.67
CA SER A 56 -15.61 -2.58 -0.16
C SER A 56 -16.82 -3.47 -0.46
N HIS A 57 -18.01 -2.88 -0.67
CA HIS A 57 -19.24 -3.62 -0.99
C HIS A 57 -19.55 -3.68 -2.49
N SER A 58 -18.73 -3.04 -3.32
CA SER A 58 -18.98 -2.93 -4.76
C SER A 58 -18.80 -4.25 -5.50
N GLN A 59 -19.81 -4.61 -6.30
CA GLN A 59 -19.80 -5.79 -7.16
C GLN A 59 -19.23 -5.52 -8.56
N THR A 60 -18.87 -4.27 -8.88
CA THR A 60 -18.24 -3.96 -10.17
C THR A 60 -16.82 -4.51 -10.24
N GLN A 61 -16.32 -4.66 -11.46
CA GLN A 61 -14.98 -5.19 -11.69
C GLN A 61 -13.91 -4.19 -11.24
N ALA A 62 -12.91 -4.65 -10.50
CA ALA A 62 -11.84 -3.81 -10.01
C ALA A 62 -11.02 -3.21 -11.15
N HIS A 63 -10.90 -1.88 -11.10
CA HIS A 63 -10.17 -1.05 -12.05
C HIS A 63 -9.03 -0.34 -11.33
N MET A 64 -7.81 -0.54 -11.81
CA MET A 64 -6.65 0.20 -11.32
C MET A 64 -5.69 0.46 -12.47
N ILE A 65 -5.40 1.73 -12.71
CA ILE A 65 -4.49 2.17 -13.77
C ILE A 65 -3.10 1.55 -13.52
N VAL A 66 -2.44 1.11 -14.59
CA VAL A 66 -1.15 0.39 -14.58
C VAL A 66 -1.18 -1.00 -13.94
N VAL A 67 -1.54 -1.10 -12.66
CA VAL A 67 -1.50 -2.37 -11.92
C VAL A 67 -2.54 -3.35 -12.46
N GLY A 68 -3.72 -2.87 -12.87
CA GLY A 68 -4.74 -3.67 -13.52
C GLY A 68 -4.25 -4.29 -14.83
N ASN A 69 -3.51 -3.52 -15.65
CA ASN A 69 -2.87 -4.04 -16.86
C ASN A 69 -1.83 -5.11 -16.53
N CYS A 70 -0.96 -4.86 -15.55
CA CYS A 70 0.06 -5.82 -15.13
C CYS A 70 -0.58 -7.12 -14.64
N PHE A 71 -1.62 -7.02 -13.80
CA PHE A 71 -2.35 -8.16 -13.28
C PHE A 71 -3.09 -8.93 -14.39
N SER A 72 -3.82 -8.24 -15.27
CA SER A 72 -4.50 -8.87 -16.40
C SER A 72 -3.52 -9.46 -17.42
N PHE A 73 -2.29 -8.96 -17.49
CA PHE A 73 -1.24 -9.51 -18.34
C PHE A 73 -0.61 -10.78 -17.76
N VAL A 74 -0.51 -10.90 -16.44
CA VAL A 74 0.10 -12.07 -15.80
C VAL A 74 -0.93 -13.15 -15.45
N VAL A 75 -2.11 -12.77 -14.97
CA VAL A 75 -3.05 -13.69 -14.31
C VAL A 75 -4.28 -14.01 -15.16
N ASN A 76 -4.82 -13.03 -15.89
CA ASN A 76 -6.12 -13.15 -16.56
C ASN A 76 -5.98 -13.27 -18.10
N LYS A 77 -7.10 -13.47 -18.82
CA LYS A 77 -7.23 -13.35 -20.28
C LYS A 77 -6.24 -14.19 -21.08
N TYR A 78 -6.22 -15.50 -20.79
CA TYR A 78 -5.41 -16.47 -21.51
C TYR A 78 -6.21 -17.05 -22.69
N PRO A 79 -5.86 -16.76 -23.96
CA PRO A 79 -6.68 -17.14 -25.12
C PRO A 79 -6.64 -18.63 -25.49
N GLY A 80 -5.77 -19.42 -24.85
CA GLY A 80 -5.55 -20.82 -25.20
C GLY A 80 -4.47 -21.03 -26.26
N GLY A 81 -4.00 -22.28 -26.39
CA GLY A 81 -3.04 -22.70 -27.41
C GLY A 81 -1.70 -21.95 -27.36
N GLY A 82 -1.11 -21.68 -28.54
CA GLY A 82 0.18 -21.00 -28.67
C GLY A 82 0.21 -19.58 -28.10
N TRP A 83 -0.94 -18.92 -27.98
CA TRP A 83 -1.05 -17.58 -27.40
C TRP A 83 -0.75 -17.55 -25.90
N ASN A 84 -1.05 -18.64 -25.18
CA ASN A 84 -0.68 -18.76 -23.78
C ASN A 84 0.84 -18.82 -23.62
N VAL A 85 1.51 -19.59 -24.49
CA VAL A 85 2.98 -19.69 -24.50
C VAL A 85 3.61 -18.34 -24.81
N LEU A 86 3.10 -17.63 -25.83
CA LEU A 86 3.57 -16.29 -26.19
C LEU A 86 3.40 -15.32 -25.02
N LYS A 87 2.21 -15.30 -24.39
CA LYS A 87 1.92 -14.42 -23.26
C LYS A 87 2.86 -14.68 -22.09
N VAL A 88 3.07 -15.97 -21.74
CA VAL A 88 4.01 -16.39 -20.69
C VAL A 88 5.43 -15.95 -20.99
N LEU A 89 5.89 -16.20 -22.21
CA LEU A 89 7.21 -15.79 -22.65
C LEU A 89 7.38 -14.26 -22.55
N MET A 90 6.37 -13.49 -22.96
CA MET A 90 6.44 -12.03 -22.95
C MET A 90 6.45 -11.45 -21.53
N TRP A 91 5.63 -11.94 -20.59
CA TRP A 91 5.69 -11.40 -19.23
C TRP A 91 6.96 -11.86 -18.48
N ILE A 92 7.51 -13.05 -18.77
CA ILE A 92 8.82 -13.46 -18.24
C ILE A 92 9.92 -12.54 -18.77
N LEU A 93 9.93 -12.27 -20.08
CA LEU A 93 10.88 -11.32 -20.68
C LEU A 93 10.73 -9.92 -20.06
N ALA A 94 9.50 -9.45 -19.86
CA ALA A 94 9.25 -8.17 -19.21
C ALA A 94 9.84 -8.11 -17.81
N ILE A 95 9.70 -9.17 -17.00
CA ILE A 95 10.31 -9.26 -15.66
C ILE A 95 11.83 -9.19 -15.76
N ILE A 96 12.45 -10.00 -16.63
CA ILE A 96 13.91 -10.03 -16.80
C ILE A 96 14.44 -8.66 -17.26
N THR A 97 13.82 -8.06 -18.28
CA THR A 97 14.15 -6.73 -18.77
C THR A 97 14.01 -5.67 -17.67
N GLY A 98 12.93 -5.75 -16.87
CA GLY A 98 12.70 -4.86 -15.74
C GLY A 98 13.77 -4.95 -14.65
N LEU A 99 14.18 -6.16 -14.27
CA LEU A 99 15.24 -6.39 -13.28
C LEU A 99 16.60 -5.85 -13.78
N ILE A 100 16.95 -6.11 -15.04
CA ILE A 100 18.21 -5.64 -15.65
C ILE A 100 18.20 -4.12 -15.79
N ALA A 101 17.12 -3.54 -16.31
CA ALA A 101 16.98 -2.09 -16.47
C ALA A 101 17.03 -1.40 -15.11
N GLY A 102 16.36 -1.93 -14.09
CA GLY A 102 16.39 -1.43 -12.73
C GLY A 102 17.80 -1.33 -12.17
N LYS A 103 18.56 -2.42 -12.23
CA LYS A 103 19.92 -2.44 -11.66
C LYS A 103 20.92 -1.59 -12.44
N PHE A 104 20.93 -1.66 -13.77
CA PHE A 104 21.99 -1.02 -14.56
C PHE A 104 21.64 0.39 -15.03
N LEU A 105 20.41 0.63 -15.48
CA LEU A 105 20.00 1.94 -16.00
C LEU A 105 19.58 2.87 -14.87
N PHE A 106 18.65 2.43 -14.01
CA PHE A 106 18.12 3.30 -12.95
C PHE A 106 19.06 3.39 -11.76
N HIS A 107 19.39 2.27 -11.12
CA HIS A 107 20.22 2.26 -9.91
C HIS A 107 21.65 2.76 -10.19
N ARG A 108 22.41 2.08 -11.06
CA ARG A 108 23.82 2.42 -11.29
C ARG A 108 24.02 3.72 -12.07
N ARG A 109 23.29 3.94 -13.17
CA ARG A 109 23.52 5.08 -14.07
C ARG A 109 22.75 6.33 -13.65
N LEU A 110 21.44 6.25 -13.45
CA LEU A 110 20.62 7.42 -13.11
C LEU A 110 20.85 7.85 -11.65
N PHE A 111 20.61 7.00 -10.67
CA PHE A 111 20.70 7.36 -9.25
C PHE A 111 22.14 7.45 -8.76
N GLY A 112 22.98 6.49 -9.13
CA GLY A 112 24.38 6.45 -8.71
C GLY A 112 25.28 7.49 -9.39
N ARG A 113 25.29 7.57 -10.73
CA ARG A 113 26.22 8.45 -11.46
C ARG A 113 25.66 9.84 -11.75
N LEU A 114 24.41 9.94 -12.20
CA LEU A 114 23.82 11.20 -12.68
C LEU A 114 23.30 12.06 -11.52
N LEU A 115 22.43 11.52 -10.66
CA LEU A 115 21.87 12.24 -9.51
C LEU A 115 22.75 12.16 -8.26
N ARG A 116 23.71 11.22 -8.21
CA ARG A 116 24.67 11.01 -7.10
C ARG A 116 23.98 10.94 -5.73
N LEU A 117 22.83 10.27 -5.68
CA LEU A 117 22.05 10.11 -4.46
C LEU A 117 22.80 9.20 -3.50
N LYS A 118 23.23 9.74 -2.35
CA LYS A 118 23.98 8.98 -1.33
C LYS A 118 23.24 7.71 -0.90
N MET A 119 21.91 7.80 -0.82
CA MET A 119 20.98 6.72 -0.49
C MET A 119 21.13 5.47 -1.40
N PHE A 120 21.54 5.60 -2.66
CA PHE A 120 21.69 4.51 -3.63
C PHE A 120 23.14 4.12 -3.90
N ARG A 121 24.06 4.41 -2.97
CA ARG A 121 25.46 4.04 -3.13
C ARG A 121 25.61 2.51 -3.04
N GLU A 122 26.57 1.97 -3.82
CA GLU A 122 26.82 0.52 -3.93
C GLU A 122 25.60 -0.25 -4.48
N ASP A 123 24.94 -1.08 -3.65
CA ASP A 123 23.74 -1.86 -4.00
C ASP A 123 22.55 -1.59 -3.05
N HIS A 124 22.65 -0.56 -2.19
CA HIS A 124 21.55 -0.13 -1.32
C HIS A 124 20.33 0.34 -2.12
N GLY A 125 19.14 -0.14 -1.77
CA GLY A 125 17.89 0.22 -2.48
C GLY A 125 17.73 -0.35 -3.88
N SER A 126 18.73 -1.07 -4.41
CA SER A 126 18.71 -1.64 -5.76
C SER A 126 17.50 -2.56 -5.98
N TRP A 127 17.12 -3.37 -4.99
CA TRP A 127 15.93 -4.22 -5.06
C TRP A 127 14.63 -3.43 -5.31
N MET A 128 14.45 -2.30 -4.63
CA MET A 128 13.26 -1.47 -4.77
C MET A 128 13.19 -0.85 -6.18
N THR A 129 14.33 -0.37 -6.69
CA THR A 129 14.41 0.14 -8.06
C THR A 129 14.09 -0.95 -9.08
N MET A 130 14.60 -2.17 -8.88
CA MET A 130 14.30 -3.32 -9.72
C MET A 130 12.81 -3.68 -9.69
N PHE A 131 12.18 -3.62 -8.53
CA PHE A 131 10.75 -3.88 -8.38
C PHE A 131 9.89 -2.89 -9.19
N PHE A 132 10.10 -1.58 -9.04
CA PHE A 132 9.32 -0.57 -9.78
C PHE A 132 9.58 -0.62 -11.29
N THR A 133 10.82 -0.88 -11.71
CA THR A 133 11.13 -1.01 -13.13
C THR A 133 10.57 -2.28 -13.74
N THR A 134 10.41 -3.35 -12.96
CA THR A 134 9.67 -4.54 -13.37
C THR A 134 8.19 -4.24 -13.58
N ILE A 135 7.52 -3.48 -12.70
CA ILE A 135 6.13 -3.05 -12.90
C ILE A 135 6.01 -2.22 -14.19
N LEU A 136 6.90 -1.24 -14.38
CA LEU A 136 6.92 -0.42 -15.60
C LEU A 136 7.15 -1.26 -16.87
N SER A 137 8.09 -2.21 -16.82
CA SER A 137 8.37 -3.12 -17.93
C SER A 137 7.17 -4.00 -18.26
N LEU A 138 6.49 -4.57 -17.25
CA LEU A 138 5.26 -5.34 -17.43
C LEU A 138 4.17 -4.51 -18.10
N PHE A 139 4.01 -3.25 -17.70
CA PHE A 139 3.06 -2.33 -18.32
C PHE A 139 3.39 -2.03 -19.77
N ILE A 140 4.67 -1.80 -20.12
CA ILE A 140 5.08 -1.58 -21.50
C ILE A 140 4.83 -2.84 -22.34
N PHE A 141 5.24 -4.01 -21.85
CA PHE A 141 5.05 -5.27 -22.55
C PHE A 141 3.58 -5.67 -22.69
N SER A 142 2.71 -5.28 -21.77
CA SER A 142 1.26 -5.52 -21.91
C SER A 142 0.69 -4.77 -23.11
N HIS A 143 1.19 -3.55 -23.39
CA HIS A 143 0.80 -2.78 -24.58
C HIS A 143 1.37 -3.39 -25.86
N ILE A 144 2.63 -3.84 -25.83
CA ILE A 144 3.24 -4.55 -26.97
C ILE A 144 2.44 -5.83 -27.27
N TYR A 145 2.04 -6.58 -26.25
CA TYR A 145 1.22 -7.79 -26.42
C TYR A 145 -0.13 -7.46 -27.04
N ASN A 146 -0.80 -6.40 -26.58
CA ASN A 146 -2.04 -5.93 -27.19
C ASN A 146 -1.86 -5.54 -28.66
N LEU A 147 -0.74 -4.90 -29.02
CA LEU A 147 -0.43 -4.57 -30.40
C LEU A 147 -0.29 -5.83 -31.27
N ILE A 148 0.38 -6.88 -30.76
CA ILE A 148 0.49 -8.18 -31.45
C ILE A 148 -0.88 -8.84 -31.61
N LEU A 149 -1.73 -8.79 -30.59
CA LEU A 149 -3.10 -9.32 -30.66
C LEU A 149 -3.96 -8.57 -31.69
N LEU A 150 -3.82 -7.24 -31.77
CA LEU A 150 -4.52 -6.40 -32.74
C LEU A 150 -4.11 -6.75 -34.18
N MET A 151 -2.82 -6.98 -34.43
CA MET A 151 -2.33 -7.41 -35.75
C MET A 151 -2.93 -8.76 -36.19
N SER A 152 -3.32 -9.63 -35.25
CA SER A 152 -3.97 -10.91 -35.55
C SER A 152 -5.48 -10.79 -35.84
N GLY A 153 -6.12 -9.64 -35.61
CA GLY A 153 -7.49 -9.31 -36.05
C GLY A 153 -8.66 -10.02 -35.35
N ARG A 154 -8.46 -11.15 -34.66
CA ARG A 154 -9.55 -11.97 -34.05
C ARG A 154 -9.55 -12.05 -32.52
N MET A 155 -8.67 -11.30 -31.84
CA MET A 155 -8.39 -11.51 -30.40
C MET A 155 -8.89 -10.38 -29.48
N GLY A 156 -9.82 -9.54 -29.95
CA GLY A 156 -10.34 -8.39 -29.21
C GLY A 156 -10.79 -8.68 -27.77
N PRO A 157 -11.55 -9.75 -27.49
CA PRO A 157 -11.99 -10.09 -26.13
C PRO A 157 -10.86 -10.43 -25.15
N HIS A 158 -9.68 -10.81 -25.66
CA HIS A 158 -8.53 -11.23 -24.85
C HIS A 158 -7.49 -10.12 -24.65
N MET A 159 -7.76 -8.91 -25.16
CA MET A 159 -6.87 -7.77 -24.96
C MET A 159 -6.74 -7.46 -23.47
N VAL A 160 -5.52 -7.23 -23.03
CA VAL A 160 -5.20 -6.83 -21.65
C VAL A 160 -5.76 -5.43 -21.43
N THR A 161 -6.49 -5.24 -20.33
CA THR A 161 -7.08 -3.96 -19.95
C THR A 161 -6.81 -3.67 -18.48
N GLU A 162 -7.18 -2.48 -18.02
CA GLU A 162 -7.00 -2.02 -16.64
C GLU A 162 -7.94 -2.73 -15.65
N TYR A 163 -8.87 -3.53 -16.19
CA TYR A 163 -9.80 -4.32 -15.43
C TYR A 163 -9.18 -5.68 -15.04
N MET A 164 -9.06 -5.93 -13.74
CA MET A 164 -8.32 -7.08 -13.23
C MET A 164 -9.02 -8.43 -13.49
N GLY A 165 -10.35 -8.45 -13.52
CA GLY A 165 -11.13 -9.71 -13.61
C GLY A 165 -11.63 -10.22 -12.27
N ILE A 166 -11.37 -9.47 -11.21
CA ILE A 166 -11.86 -9.70 -9.85
C ILE A 166 -12.85 -8.59 -9.50
N ARG A 167 -13.78 -8.87 -8.60
CA ARG A 167 -14.75 -7.88 -8.09
C ARG A 167 -14.05 -6.90 -7.14
N ASN A 168 -14.56 -5.68 -7.04
CA ASN A 168 -14.05 -4.66 -6.10
C ASN A 168 -14.09 -5.16 -4.66
N GLU A 169 -15.17 -5.81 -4.22
CA GLU A 169 -15.25 -6.42 -2.89
C GLU A 169 -14.07 -7.37 -2.60
N SER A 170 -13.81 -8.33 -3.49
CA SER A 170 -12.70 -9.27 -3.32
C SER A 170 -11.34 -8.58 -3.38
N PHE A 171 -11.19 -7.59 -4.24
CA PHE A 171 -9.97 -6.79 -4.33
C PHE A 171 -9.72 -6.01 -3.03
N MET A 172 -10.74 -5.38 -2.47
CA MET A 172 -10.65 -4.63 -1.23
C MET A 172 -10.35 -5.54 -0.03
N LYS A 173 -10.95 -6.74 0.04
CA LYS A 173 -10.59 -7.76 1.05
C LYS A 173 -9.12 -8.17 0.95
N MET A 174 -8.61 -8.40 -0.27
CA MET A 174 -7.19 -8.72 -0.50
C MET A 174 -6.28 -7.53 -0.15
N ALA A 175 -6.67 -6.31 -0.53
CA ALA A 175 -5.94 -5.10 -0.20
C ALA A 175 -5.87 -4.89 1.32
N ALA A 176 -6.96 -5.07 2.05
CA ALA A 176 -7.01 -4.96 3.50
C ALA A 176 -6.08 -5.97 4.20
N VAL A 177 -6.06 -7.23 3.75
CA VAL A 177 -5.11 -8.23 4.27
C VAL A 177 -3.66 -7.84 3.93
N GLY A 178 -3.43 -7.29 2.74
CA GLY A 178 -2.12 -6.79 2.32
C GLY A 178 -1.62 -5.61 3.17
N THR A 179 -2.48 -4.61 3.39
CA THR A 179 -2.19 -3.45 4.25
C THR A 179 -1.97 -3.90 5.69
N TRP A 180 -2.80 -4.79 6.25
CA TRP A 180 -2.56 -5.40 7.57
C TRP A 180 -1.16 -6.03 7.67
N MET A 181 -0.77 -6.82 6.66
CA MET A 181 0.55 -7.46 6.65
C MET A 181 1.67 -6.42 6.63
N GLY A 182 1.54 -5.38 5.80
CA GLY A 182 2.50 -4.28 5.71
C GLY A 182 2.62 -3.49 7.02
N ASP A 183 1.49 -3.12 7.61
CA ASP A 183 1.39 -2.39 8.88
C ASP A 183 1.93 -3.22 10.04
N PHE A 184 1.58 -4.50 10.10
CA PHE A 184 2.09 -5.41 11.11
C PHE A 184 3.61 -5.48 11.05
N VAL A 185 4.18 -5.72 9.87
CA VAL A 185 5.63 -5.80 9.70
C VAL A 185 6.29 -4.46 10.06
N THR A 186 5.67 -3.34 9.70
CA THR A 186 6.15 -2.00 10.03
C THR A 186 6.13 -1.73 11.53
N ALA A 187 5.01 -1.97 12.21
CA ALA A 187 4.88 -1.79 13.65
C ALA A 187 5.82 -2.71 14.44
N TRP A 188 5.98 -3.95 13.99
CA TRP A 188 6.92 -4.89 14.61
C TRP A 188 8.37 -4.55 14.31
N MET A 189 8.69 -4.02 13.14
CA MET A 189 10.02 -3.48 12.87
C MET A 189 10.33 -2.31 13.81
N VAL A 190 9.42 -1.35 13.96
CA VAL A 190 9.61 -0.22 14.88
C VAL A 190 9.81 -0.73 16.30
N THR A 191 8.99 -1.69 16.73
CA THR A 191 9.10 -2.32 18.05
C THR A 191 10.44 -3.02 18.24
N ASP A 192 10.84 -3.81 17.27
CA ASP A 192 12.09 -4.54 17.28
C ASP A 192 13.30 -3.60 17.33
N MET A 193 13.27 -2.52 16.54
CA MET A 193 14.28 -1.48 16.56
C MET A 193 14.34 -0.80 17.93
N MET A 194 13.21 -0.43 18.53
CA MET A 194 13.20 0.20 19.87
C MET A 194 13.70 -0.73 20.97
N LEU A 195 13.42 -2.04 20.89
CA LEU A 195 13.89 -3.01 21.89
C LEU A 195 15.39 -3.34 21.73
N GLN A 196 15.91 -3.24 20.51
CA GLN A 196 17.34 -3.41 20.21
C GLN A 196 18.15 -2.12 20.34
N ASP A 197 17.53 -0.95 20.29
CA ASP A 197 18.19 0.36 20.35
C ASP A 197 19.01 0.58 21.64
N THR A 198 19.95 1.52 21.64
CA THR A 198 20.75 1.94 22.80
C THR A 198 20.57 3.42 23.17
N HIS A 199 19.89 4.23 22.35
CA HIS A 199 19.73 5.67 22.60
C HIS A 199 18.86 6.00 23.83
N TYR A 200 17.95 5.10 24.21
CA TYR A 200 17.11 5.25 25.42
C TYR A 200 17.40 4.12 26.44
N PRO A 201 18.46 4.24 27.26
CA PRO A 201 18.85 3.17 28.19
C PRO A 201 17.82 2.92 29.29
N ASP A 202 17.07 3.94 29.69
CA ASP A 202 16.09 3.84 30.79
C ASP A 202 14.74 3.29 30.36
N TRP A 203 14.46 3.29 29.05
CA TRP A 203 13.19 2.85 28.51
C TRP A 203 13.11 1.32 28.40
N GLY A 204 12.03 0.73 28.93
CA GLY A 204 11.64 -0.65 28.65
C GLY A 204 12.63 -1.73 29.10
N ARG A 205 13.42 -1.51 30.16
CA ARG A 205 14.53 -2.39 30.58
C ARG A 205 14.16 -3.88 30.64
N SER A 206 13.03 -4.22 31.27
CA SER A 206 12.57 -5.62 31.41
C SER A 206 12.19 -6.23 30.06
N ALA A 207 11.44 -5.49 29.24
CA ALA A 207 11.04 -5.94 27.91
C ALA A 207 12.26 -6.15 26.99
N ARG A 208 13.24 -5.24 27.05
CA ARG A 208 14.50 -5.35 26.30
C ARG A 208 15.34 -6.53 26.74
N HIS A 209 15.41 -6.79 28.05
CA HIS A 209 16.11 -7.95 28.57
C HIS A 209 15.47 -9.26 28.07
N LEU A 210 14.14 -9.36 28.10
CA LEU A 210 13.41 -10.52 27.58
C LEU A 210 13.60 -10.68 26.05
N TRP A 211 13.53 -9.57 25.30
CA TRP A 211 13.60 -9.56 23.84
C TRP A 211 14.96 -10.01 23.31
N ARG A 212 16.03 -9.54 23.96
CA ARG A 212 17.42 -9.86 23.60
C ARG A 212 17.86 -11.25 24.08
N ARG A 213 17.05 -11.93 24.91
CA ARG A 213 17.40 -13.22 25.49
C ARG A 213 17.05 -14.36 24.52
N GLY A 214 18.08 -15.07 24.07
CA GLY A 214 17.93 -16.29 23.26
C GLY A 214 17.17 -16.04 21.96
N HIS A 215 16.22 -16.93 21.64
CA HIS A 215 15.41 -16.86 20.42
C HIS A 215 14.03 -16.24 20.62
N ASN A 216 13.79 -15.61 21.78
CA ASN A 216 12.48 -15.05 22.14
C ASN A 216 11.94 -14.09 21.08
N ARG A 217 12.79 -13.22 20.54
CA ARG A 217 12.47 -12.31 19.43
C ARG A 217 11.86 -13.03 18.22
N ILE A 218 12.52 -14.09 17.75
CA ILE A 218 12.11 -14.81 16.54
C ILE A 218 10.81 -15.57 16.81
N VAL A 219 10.75 -16.30 17.92
CA VAL A 219 9.56 -17.08 18.30
C VAL A 219 8.36 -16.16 18.46
N LEU A 220 8.50 -15.06 19.20
CA LEU A 220 7.41 -14.12 19.47
C LEU A 220 6.95 -13.39 18.20
N PHE A 221 7.87 -13.02 17.30
CA PHE A 221 7.50 -12.43 16.02
C PHE A 221 6.62 -13.38 15.19
N TRP A 222 7.06 -14.63 15.00
CA TRP A 222 6.32 -15.58 14.16
C TRP A 222 5.01 -16.05 14.81
N THR A 223 4.99 -16.29 16.13
CA THR A 223 3.76 -16.70 16.82
C THR A 223 2.70 -15.61 16.77
N VAL A 224 3.08 -14.35 16.97
CA VAL A 224 2.15 -13.22 16.92
C VAL A 224 1.73 -12.93 15.48
N LEU A 225 2.65 -12.99 14.51
CA LEU A 225 2.33 -12.83 13.09
C LEU A 225 1.28 -13.85 12.64
N PHE A 226 1.51 -15.14 12.87
CA PHE A 226 0.57 -16.17 12.43
C PHE A 226 -0.76 -16.12 13.17
N SER A 227 -0.75 -15.88 14.48
CA SER A 227 -1.99 -15.81 15.26
C SER A 227 -2.84 -14.59 14.89
N LEU A 228 -2.27 -13.38 14.87
CA LEU A 228 -3.03 -12.18 14.52
C LEU A 228 -3.43 -12.17 13.04
N THR A 229 -2.57 -12.60 12.13
CA THR A 229 -2.95 -12.69 10.71
C THR A 229 -4.08 -13.69 10.50
N SER A 230 -4.08 -14.82 11.21
CA SER A 230 -5.20 -15.77 11.13
C SER A 230 -6.51 -15.15 11.63
N VAL A 231 -6.47 -14.38 12.72
CA VAL A 231 -7.65 -13.66 13.23
C VAL A 231 -8.13 -12.62 12.22
N VAL A 232 -7.23 -11.79 11.69
CA VAL A 232 -7.57 -10.72 10.74
C VAL A 232 -8.14 -11.29 9.44
N VAL A 233 -7.51 -12.32 8.87
CA VAL A 233 -8.01 -12.98 7.66
C VAL A 233 -9.40 -13.58 7.92
N LEU A 234 -9.62 -14.22 9.06
CA LEU A 234 -10.94 -14.78 9.42
C LEU A 234 -11.99 -13.68 9.55
N VAL A 235 -11.68 -12.57 10.23
CA VAL A 235 -12.60 -11.44 10.39
C VAL A 235 -12.96 -10.81 9.05
N ILE A 236 -11.98 -10.59 8.17
CA ILE A 236 -12.19 -10.00 6.84
C ILE A 236 -12.91 -10.97 5.90
N SER A 237 -12.63 -12.28 5.96
CA SER A 237 -13.19 -13.24 5.02
C SER A 237 -14.60 -13.69 5.35
N THR A 238 -14.93 -13.78 6.64
CA THR A 238 -16.17 -14.42 7.11
C THR A 238 -17.33 -13.41 7.16
N ASP A 239 -17.07 -12.12 6.91
CA ASP A 239 -18.02 -11.02 7.10
C ASP A 239 -18.73 -11.08 8.47
N TRP A 240 -18.08 -11.73 9.46
CA TRP A 240 -18.69 -12.07 10.75
C TRP A 240 -19.04 -10.82 11.54
N ILE A 241 -18.25 -9.76 11.32
CA ILE A 241 -18.54 -8.42 11.76
C ILE A 241 -19.07 -7.67 10.53
N SER A 242 -20.38 -7.43 10.50
CA SER A 242 -20.97 -6.49 9.55
C SER A 242 -20.52 -5.08 9.94
N TRP A 243 -19.44 -4.61 9.31
CA TRP A 243 -18.81 -3.33 9.59
C TRP A 243 -19.80 -2.15 9.53
N ASP A 244 -20.75 -2.20 8.60
CA ASP A 244 -21.84 -1.23 8.47
C ASP A 244 -22.76 -1.17 9.71
N ASN A 245 -23.06 -2.30 10.36
CA ASN A 245 -23.83 -2.30 11.61
C ASN A 245 -23.02 -1.79 12.81
N LEU A 246 -21.69 -2.02 12.80
CA LEU A 246 -20.80 -1.58 13.87
C LEU A 246 -20.56 -0.06 13.80
N ASN A 247 -20.71 0.52 12.60
CA ASN A 247 -20.61 1.95 12.35
C ASN A 247 -21.92 2.73 12.67
N ARG A 248 -22.96 2.07 13.20
CA ARG A 248 -24.20 2.74 13.63
C ARG A 248 -23.97 3.69 14.81
N GLY A 249 -23.58 4.92 14.50
CA GLY A 249 -23.54 6.05 15.44
C GLY A 249 -22.19 6.37 16.07
N PHE A 250 -21.08 5.75 15.65
CA PHE A 250 -19.76 6.14 16.16
C PHE A 250 -19.26 7.44 15.48
N LEU A 251 -19.47 7.58 14.16
CA LEU A 251 -19.35 8.80 13.37
C LEU A 251 -20.33 8.72 12.18
N PRO A 252 -21.09 9.77 11.82
CA PRO A 252 -21.72 9.82 10.52
C PRO A 252 -20.60 9.87 9.46
N SER A 253 -20.36 8.76 8.76
CA SER A 253 -19.31 8.66 7.75
C SER A 253 -19.73 9.40 6.48
N ASP A 254 -19.38 10.67 6.42
CA ASP A 254 -19.46 11.48 5.21
C ASP A 254 -18.21 11.28 4.36
N GLU A 255 -18.27 11.63 3.08
CA GLU A 255 -17.10 11.63 2.19
C GLU A 255 -15.90 12.40 2.80
N VAL A 256 -16.19 13.54 3.44
CA VAL A 256 -15.17 14.39 4.08
C VAL A 256 -14.52 13.70 5.28
N SER A 257 -15.27 12.99 6.11
CA SER A 257 -14.71 12.30 7.28
C SER A 257 -13.81 11.14 6.84
N ARG A 258 -14.22 10.39 5.81
CA ARG A 258 -13.40 9.31 5.22
C ARG A 258 -12.13 9.86 4.58
N ALA A 259 -12.23 10.96 3.83
CA ALA A 259 -11.06 11.61 3.23
C ALA A 259 -10.10 12.17 4.29
N PHE A 260 -10.63 12.74 5.38
CA PHE A 260 -9.83 13.21 6.51
C PHE A 260 -9.12 12.05 7.22
N LEU A 261 -9.83 10.95 7.47
CA LEU A 261 -9.27 9.75 8.09
C LEU A 261 -8.17 9.14 7.22
N ALA A 262 -8.39 9.00 5.91
CA ALA A 262 -7.36 8.55 4.97
C ALA A 262 -6.15 9.50 4.91
N SER A 263 -6.37 10.82 5.01
CA SER A 263 -5.28 11.80 5.08
C SER A 263 -4.46 11.64 6.36
N PHE A 264 -5.12 11.32 7.47
CA PHE A 264 -4.45 11.11 8.76
C PHE A 264 -3.54 9.88 8.73
N ILE A 265 -4.00 8.79 8.13
CA ILE A 265 -3.20 7.57 7.91
C ILE A 265 -1.96 7.89 7.07
N LEU A 266 -2.14 8.57 5.92
CA LEU A 266 -1.03 8.96 5.05
C LEU A 266 0.02 9.81 5.79
N VAL A 267 -0.43 10.75 6.64
CA VAL A 267 0.47 11.56 7.47
C VAL A 267 1.19 10.70 8.50
N PHE A 268 0.50 9.74 9.14
CA PHE A 268 1.11 8.88 10.15
C PHE A 268 2.13 7.92 9.54
N ASP A 269 1.87 7.36 8.37
CA ASP A 269 2.86 6.59 7.61
C ASP A 269 4.11 7.42 7.30
N LEU A 270 3.91 8.67 6.87
CA LEU A 270 5.02 9.58 6.65
C LEU A 270 5.76 9.88 7.96
N LEU A 271 5.06 10.03 9.08
CA LEU A 271 5.64 10.22 10.40
C LEU A 271 6.49 9.02 10.84
N ILE A 272 6.09 7.78 10.53
CA ILE A 272 6.90 6.57 10.82
C ILE A 272 8.27 6.69 10.15
N VAL A 273 8.30 7.14 8.88
CA VAL A 273 9.55 7.34 8.13
C VAL A 273 10.35 8.53 8.69
N MET A 274 9.69 9.65 9.00
CA MET A 274 10.35 10.85 9.52
C MET A 274 10.91 10.68 10.94
N GLN A 275 10.29 9.84 11.76
CA GLN A 275 10.75 9.53 13.12
C GLN A 275 11.95 8.58 13.14
N ASP A 276 12.34 8.03 11.98
CA ASP A 276 13.51 7.17 11.92
C ASP A 276 14.82 7.91 12.19
N TRP A 277 15.75 7.22 12.85
CA TRP A 277 17.05 7.77 13.23
C TRP A 277 17.88 8.19 12.03
N GLU A 278 17.76 7.45 10.92
CA GLU A 278 18.62 7.58 9.74
C GLU A 278 17.99 8.37 8.61
N PHE A 279 16.72 8.75 8.73
CA PHE A 279 16.07 9.64 7.78
C PHE A 279 16.77 11.01 7.76
N PRO A 280 17.03 11.63 6.58
CA PRO A 280 16.75 11.19 5.21
C PRO A 280 17.93 10.47 4.52
N HIS A 281 19.00 10.14 5.25
CA HIS A 281 20.26 9.71 4.64
C HIS A 281 20.32 8.18 4.43
N PHE A 282 19.70 7.37 5.31
CA PHE A 282 19.63 5.90 5.21
C PHE A 282 21.00 5.20 5.06
N MET A 283 22.06 5.83 5.57
CA MET A 283 23.46 5.42 5.41
C MET A 283 24.04 4.68 6.62
N GLY A 284 23.28 4.49 7.70
CA GLY A 284 23.87 4.01 8.94
C GLY A 284 24.15 2.51 8.93
N ASP A 285 25.25 2.11 9.56
CA ASP A 285 25.66 0.71 9.78
C ASP A 285 24.99 0.12 11.04
N LEU A 286 23.76 0.54 11.39
CA LEU A 286 23.01 -0.17 12.42
C LEU A 286 22.69 -1.57 11.88
N ASP A 287 23.54 -2.55 12.23
CA ASP A 287 23.39 -3.99 12.03
C ASP A 287 22.19 -4.53 12.84
N MET A 288 21.00 -4.00 12.56
CA MET A 288 19.77 -4.55 13.06
C MET A 288 19.41 -5.76 12.23
N ASN A 289 19.29 -6.90 12.90
CA ASN A 289 18.80 -8.12 12.28
C ASN A 289 17.42 -7.87 11.67
N LEU A 290 17.11 -8.51 10.55
CA LEU A 290 15.78 -8.47 9.95
C LEU A 290 14.70 -8.95 10.96
N PRO A 291 13.50 -8.35 10.96
CA PRO A 291 12.40 -8.82 11.81
C PRO A 291 12.13 -10.31 11.56
N GLY A 292 12.08 -11.11 12.62
CA GLY A 292 11.84 -12.56 12.52
C GLY A 292 13.01 -13.39 11.95
N LEU A 293 14.16 -12.78 11.62
CA LEU A 293 15.34 -13.46 11.10
C LEU A 293 16.58 -13.19 11.97
N SER A 294 17.54 -14.11 11.89
CA SER A 294 18.83 -14.00 12.58
C SER A 294 19.89 -13.25 11.78
N THR A 295 19.60 -12.84 10.54
CA THR A 295 20.55 -12.20 9.62
C THR A 295 20.19 -10.74 9.34
N THR A 296 21.19 -9.91 9.10
CA THR A 296 21.05 -8.49 8.73
C THR A 296 20.85 -8.27 7.21
N GLN A 297 21.17 -9.28 6.40
CA GLN A 297 21.16 -9.20 4.92
C GLN A 297 20.70 -10.52 4.29
N LEU A 298 19.91 -10.43 3.22
CA LEU A 298 19.58 -11.55 2.32
C LEU A 298 20.35 -11.35 1.00
N LYS A 299 21.31 -12.25 0.74
CA LYS A 299 22.06 -12.28 -0.53
C LYS A 299 21.52 -13.43 -1.38
N ILE A 300 20.68 -13.10 -2.36
CA ILE A 300 20.17 -14.10 -3.31
C ILE A 300 21.12 -14.11 -4.51
N LYS A 301 21.77 -15.26 -4.71
CA LYS A 301 22.62 -15.51 -5.88
C LYS A 301 21.73 -16.05 -7.01
N LEU A 302 21.63 -15.31 -8.11
CA LEU A 302 20.95 -15.82 -9.30
C LEU A 302 21.90 -16.70 -10.12
N PRO A 303 21.45 -17.85 -10.64
CA PRO A 303 22.25 -18.65 -11.56
C PRO A 303 22.37 -17.90 -12.89
N VAL A 304 23.57 -17.38 -13.21
CA VAL A 304 23.81 -16.64 -14.46
C VAL A 304 24.62 -17.48 -15.45
N CYS A 305 24.21 -17.44 -16.71
CA CYS A 305 24.98 -17.97 -17.82
C CYS A 305 26.22 -17.09 -18.04
N LYS A 306 27.42 -17.61 -17.69
CA LYS A 306 28.73 -16.91 -17.75
C LYS A 306 29.11 -16.32 -19.12
N ARG A 307 28.35 -16.64 -20.18
CA ARG A 307 28.57 -16.12 -21.55
C ARG A 307 28.04 -14.69 -21.77
N ILE A 308 27.06 -14.23 -20.99
CA ILE A 308 26.35 -12.95 -21.24
C ILE A 308 26.70 -11.88 -20.20
N PHE A 309 26.96 -12.27 -18.94
CA PHE A 309 27.31 -11.33 -17.87
C PHE A 309 28.71 -11.64 -17.34
N LYS A 310 29.59 -10.62 -17.38
CA LYS A 310 31.00 -10.71 -16.98
C LYS A 310 31.19 -10.65 -15.45
N ASP A 311 30.19 -10.14 -14.73
CA ASP A 311 30.17 -10.02 -13.27
C ASP A 311 29.09 -10.92 -12.66
N GLU A 312 29.36 -11.52 -11.49
CA GLU A 312 28.38 -12.30 -10.75
C GLU A 312 27.20 -11.42 -10.30
N TYR A 313 25.97 -11.82 -10.66
CA TYR A 313 24.77 -11.06 -10.34
C TYR A 313 24.28 -11.42 -8.93
N HIS A 314 24.68 -10.63 -7.94
CA HIS A 314 24.18 -10.72 -6.57
C HIS A 314 22.99 -9.76 -6.38
N ILE A 315 21.84 -10.27 -5.95
CA ILE A 315 20.77 -9.42 -5.43
C ILE A 315 21.06 -9.24 -3.95
N HIS A 316 21.48 -8.02 -3.58
CA HIS A 316 21.71 -7.61 -2.20
C HIS A 316 20.44 -6.95 -1.67
N ILE A 317 19.72 -7.65 -0.79
CA ILE A 317 18.61 -7.08 -0.03
C ILE A 317 19.15 -6.81 1.37
N THR A 318 19.39 -5.54 1.67
CA THR A 318 19.72 -5.11 3.04
C THR A 318 18.43 -5.03 3.85
N GLY A 319 18.49 -5.41 5.13
CA GLY A 319 17.28 -5.49 5.95
C GLY A 319 16.53 -4.16 6.07
N LYS A 320 17.27 -3.06 6.12
CA LYS A 320 16.70 -1.71 6.15
C LYS A 320 15.91 -1.38 4.89
N TRP A 321 16.49 -1.61 3.72
CA TRP A 321 15.82 -1.33 2.45
C TRP A 321 14.64 -2.24 2.17
N PHE A 322 14.68 -3.47 2.69
CA PHE A 322 13.51 -4.34 2.68
C PHE A 322 12.37 -3.70 3.48
N ASN A 323 12.65 -3.24 4.70
CA ASN A 323 11.63 -2.63 5.54
C ASN A 323 11.11 -1.30 4.98
N TYR A 324 11.99 -0.40 4.55
CA TYR A 324 11.59 0.85 3.88
C TYR A 324 10.83 0.57 2.58
N GLY A 325 11.18 -0.52 1.89
CA GLY A 325 10.45 -1.02 0.73
C GLY A 325 9.00 -1.34 1.05
N ILE A 326 8.76 -2.05 2.17
CA ILE A 326 7.41 -2.38 2.65
C ILE A 326 6.64 -1.10 3.01
N ILE A 327 7.24 -0.21 3.82
CA ILE A 327 6.59 1.06 4.22
C ILE A 327 6.21 1.89 3.00
N PHE A 328 7.11 2.00 2.01
CA PHE A 328 6.82 2.75 0.79
C PHE A 328 5.72 2.10 -0.06
N LEU A 329 5.63 0.77 -0.08
CA LEU A 329 4.55 0.06 -0.76
C LEU A 329 3.21 0.33 -0.08
N VAL A 330 3.16 0.26 1.26
CA VAL A 330 1.97 0.61 2.05
C VAL A 330 1.56 2.06 1.79
N LEU A 331 2.50 3.00 1.85
CA LEU A 331 2.26 4.41 1.56
C LEU A 331 1.65 4.65 0.16
N ILE A 332 2.06 3.88 -0.85
CA ILE A 332 1.46 3.96 -2.20
C ILE A 332 0.02 3.44 -2.20
N LEU A 333 -0.26 2.34 -1.49
CA LEU A 333 -1.62 1.80 -1.36
C LEU A 333 -2.53 2.79 -0.62
N ASP A 334 -2.04 3.39 0.46
CA ASP A 334 -2.79 4.37 1.25
C ASP A 334 -2.99 5.67 0.49
N LEU A 335 -2.02 6.10 -0.33
CA LEU A 335 -2.20 7.21 -1.25
C LEU A 335 -3.27 6.92 -2.32
N ASN A 336 -3.32 5.69 -2.83
CA ASN A 336 -4.36 5.27 -3.76
C ASN A 336 -5.74 5.24 -3.09
N MET A 337 -5.81 4.74 -1.84
CA MET A 337 -7.04 4.77 -1.04
C MET A 337 -7.50 6.20 -0.77
N TRP A 338 -6.60 7.08 -0.35
CA TRP A 338 -6.86 8.50 -0.14
C TRP A 338 -7.41 9.18 -1.40
N LYS A 339 -6.77 8.94 -2.56
CA LYS A 339 -7.26 9.43 -3.86
C LYS A 339 -8.69 8.93 -4.12
N ASN A 340 -8.96 7.65 -3.90
CA ASN A 340 -10.28 7.06 -4.13
C ASN A 340 -11.35 7.65 -3.22
N GLN A 341 -11.01 8.00 -1.96
CA GLN A 341 -11.95 8.65 -1.04
C GLN A 341 -12.25 10.10 -1.43
N ILE A 342 -11.27 10.85 -1.94
CA ILE A 342 -11.46 12.26 -2.37
C ILE A 342 -12.21 12.38 -3.69
N PHE A 343 -11.96 11.47 -4.63
CA PHE A 343 -12.58 11.49 -5.95
C PHE A 343 -13.66 10.40 -6.08
N TYR A 344 -14.35 10.13 -4.98
CA TYR A 344 -15.32 9.06 -4.92
C TYR A 344 -16.56 9.38 -5.76
N LYS A 345 -16.91 8.47 -6.66
CA LYS A 345 -18.10 8.58 -7.52
C LYS A 345 -18.92 7.29 -7.44
N PRO A 346 -20.11 7.31 -6.81
CA PRO A 346 -20.92 6.11 -6.64
C PRO A 346 -21.15 5.33 -7.95
N TYR A 347 -21.43 6.04 -9.04
CA TYR A 347 -21.70 5.44 -10.34
C TYR A 347 -20.59 4.51 -10.85
N GLU A 348 -19.31 4.86 -10.64
CA GLU A 348 -18.17 4.07 -11.10
C GLU A 348 -18.04 2.73 -10.35
N TYR A 349 -18.65 2.65 -9.16
CA TYR A 349 -18.66 1.48 -8.29
C TYR A 349 -20.00 0.72 -8.32
N GLY A 350 -20.89 1.02 -9.26
CA GLY A 350 -22.21 0.37 -9.33
C GLY A 350 -23.13 0.78 -8.17
N GLN A 351 -22.91 1.99 -7.64
CA GLN A 351 -23.63 2.55 -6.51
C GLN A 351 -24.40 3.80 -6.94
N TYR A 352 -25.45 4.14 -6.20
CA TYR A 352 -26.27 5.31 -6.45
C TYR A 352 -26.74 5.98 -5.16
N VAL A 353 -27.17 7.24 -5.28
CA VAL A 353 -27.61 8.04 -4.15
C VAL A 353 -29.13 7.98 -4.04
N GLY A 354 -29.62 7.67 -2.85
CA GLY A 354 -31.04 7.66 -2.50
C GLY A 354 -31.43 8.79 -1.54
N PRO A 355 -32.64 8.72 -0.95
CA PRO A 355 -33.16 9.75 -0.07
C PRO A 355 -32.25 10.02 1.13
N GLY A 356 -32.01 11.30 1.44
CA GLY A 356 -31.10 11.70 2.51
C GLY A 356 -29.62 11.55 2.17
N GLU A 357 -29.26 11.63 0.89
CA GLU A 357 -27.88 11.56 0.38
C GLU A 357 -27.16 10.24 0.71
N LYS A 358 -27.92 9.18 0.94
CA LYS A 358 -27.38 7.87 1.35
C LYS A 358 -27.01 7.00 0.15
N ILE A 359 -25.98 6.18 0.32
CA ILE A 359 -25.45 5.34 -0.75
C ILE A 359 -26.16 3.97 -0.75
N TYR A 360 -26.58 3.54 -1.93
CA TYR A 360 -27.12 2.21 -2.19
C TYR A 360 -26.17 1.46 -3.13
N THR A 361 -25.90 0.20 -2.83
CA THR A 361 -25.04 -0.68 -3.63
C THR A 361 -25.85 -1.77 -4.29
N VAL A 362 -25.68 -1.91 -5.60
CA VAL A 362 -26.32 -2.98 -6.35
C VAL A 362 -25.59 -4.29 -6.11
N GLU A 363 -26.27 -5.26 -5.50
CA GLU A 363 -25.69 -6.57 -5.21
C GLU A 363 -25.74 -7.53 -6.41
N ASP A 364 -26.76 -7.40 -7.28
CA ASP A 364 -26.95 -8.31 -8.40
C ASP A 364 -25.98 -7.99 -9.57
N PRO A 365 -24.97 -8.83 -9.82
CA PRO A 365 -23.97 -8.59 -10.86
C PRO A 365 -24.56 -8.66 -12.26
N GLU A 366 -25.69 -9.34 -12.48
CA GLU A 366 -26.32 -9.42 -13.80
C GLU A 366 -26.89 -8.05 -14.21
N THR A 367 -27.49 -7.33 -13.26
CA THR A 367 -28.00 -5.97 -13.52
C THR A 367 -26.89 -4.94 -13.75
N LEU A 368 -25.68 -5.23 -13.28
CA LEU A 368 -24.47 -4.43 -13.45
C LEU A 368 -23.68 -4.75 -14.74
N ARG A 369 -24.13 -5.65 -15.61
CA ARG A 369 -23.49 -5.86 -16.91
C ARG A 369 -23.91 -4.82 -17.96
N ASP A 370 -25.17 -4.43 -17.92
CA ASP A 370 -25.81 -3.56 -18.93
C ASP A 370 -26.38 -2.26 -18.31
N PHE A 371 -25.83 -1.82 -17.17
CA PHE A 371 -26.32 -0.62 -16.48
C PHE A 371 -25.97 0.67 -17.24
N ASN A 372 -26.89 1.62 -17.21
CA ASN A 372 -26.72 2.95 -17.78
C ASN A 372 -26.92 4.00 -16.68
N ARG A 373 -26.46 5.24 -16.91
CA ARG A 373 -26.67 6.36 -15.99
C ARG A 373 -28.14 6.63 -15.69
N SER A 374 -29.04 6.27 -16.60
CA SER A 374 -30.48 6.40 -16.40
C SER A 374 -31.07 5.33 -15.48
N THR A 375 -30.53 4.11 -15.49
CA THR A 375 -31.07 2.96 -14.73
C THR A 375 -30.44 2.83 -13.35
N LEU A 376 -29.21 3.33 -13.16
CA LEU A 376 -28.53 3.35 -11.86
C LEU A 376 -28.90 4.61 -11.05
N THR A 377 -30.20 4.79 -10.81
CA THR A 377 -30.76 5.90 -10.02
C THR A 377 -31.82 5.38 -9.06
N TRP A 378 -32.01 6.09 -7.94
CA TRP A 378 -33.05 5.76 -6.97
C TRP A 378 -34.45 5.76 -7.59
N GLU A 379 -34.77 6.77 -8.39
CA GLU A 379 -36.09 6.90 -9.03
C GLU A 379 -36.42 5.72 -9.93
N TRP A 380 -35.45 5.26 -10.72
CA TRP A 380 -35.65 4.13 -11.61
C TRP A 380 -35.74 2.81 -10.82
N ARG A 381 -34.80 2.55 -9.90
CA ARG A 381 -34.75 1.27 -9.18
C ARG A 381 -35.87 1.10 -8.15
N SER A 382 -36.44 2.20 -7.64
CA SER A 382 -37.58 2.16 -6.70
C SER A 382 -38.91 1.89 -7.38
N THR A 383 -39.04 2.25 -8.66
CA THR A 383 -40.29 2.13 -9.43
C THR A 383 -40.32 0.91 -10.34
N ASN A 384 -39.17 0.45 -10.83
CA ASN A 384 -39.08 -0.70 -11.72
C ASN A 384 -39.03 -2.01 -10.93
N ILE A 385 -39.82 -2.98 -11.39
CA ILE A 385 -39.94 -4.31 -10.80
C ILE A 385 -39.12 -5.29 -11.62
N ASP A 386 -38.33 -6.10 -10.94
CA ASP A 386 -37.60 -7.20 -11.58
C ASP A 386 -38.60 -8.32 -11.96
N PRO A 387 -38.77 -8.64 -13.25
CA PRO A 387 -39.71 -9.67 -13.70
C PRO A 387 -39.39 -11.07 -13.16
N ARG A 388 -38.16 -11.33 -12.69
CA ARG A 388 -37.75 -12.64 -12.15
C ARG A 388 -38.17 -12.84 -10.70
N THR A 389 -38.29 -11.77 -9.94
CA THR A 389 -38.54 -11.83 -8.49
C THR A 389 -39.79 -11.10 -8.03
N ASN A 390 -40.41 -10.32 -8.93
CA ASN A 390 -41.62 -9.55 -8.67
C ASN A 390 -41.46 -8.55 -7.50
N GLN A 391 -40.22 -8.15 -7.22
CA GLN A 391 -39.82 -7.16 -6.24
C GLN A 391 -39.20 -5.95 -6.96
N THR A 392 -39.22 -4.78 -6.33
CA THR A 392 -38.52 -3.62 -6.87
C THR A 392 -37.01 -3.81 -6.74
N TYR A 393 -36.24 -3.27 -7.68
CA TYR A 393 -34.78 -3.43 -7.67
C TYR A 393 -34.14 -2.88 -6.37
N VAL A 394 -34.69 -1.80 -5.81
CA VAL A 394 -34.24 -1.23 -4.51
C VAL A 394 -34.34 -2.22 -3.35
N GLN A 395 -35.34 -3.11 -3.31
CA GLN A 395 -35.50 -4.06 -2.20
C GLN A 395 -34.36 -5.09 -2.12
N ARG A 396 -33.62 -5.25 -3.21
CA ARG A 396 -32.51 -6.20 -3.34
C ARG A 396 -31.14 -5.52 -3.24
N ASP A 397 -31.12 -4.19 -3.21
CA ASP A 397 -29.89 -3.42 -3.12
C ASP A 397 -29.48 -3.22 -1.66
N MET A 398 -28.18 -3.30 -1.39
CA MET A 398 -27.64 -3.06 -0.05
C MET A 398 -27.70 -1.57 0.27
N PHE A 399 -28.31 -1.27 1.40
CA PHE A 399 -28.30 0.07 1.98
C PHE A 399 -27.01 0.28 2.78
N LEU A 400 -26.28 1.37 2.52
CA LEU A 400 -25.13 1.78 3.32
C LEU A 400 -25.50 2.99 4.18
N HIS A 401 -25.02 3.03 5.43
CA HIS A 401 -25.26 4.16 6.33
C HIS A 401 -24.47 5.43 5.98
N THR A 402 -23.58 5.34 4.99
CA THR A 402 -22.68 6.38 4.48
C THR A 402 -23.42 7.46 3.67
N ILE A 403 -23.05 8.73 3.87
CA ILE A 403 -23.68 9.90 3.22
C ILE A 403 -22.70 10.55 2.22
N LEU A 404 -23.23 11.04 1.09
CA LEU A 404 -22.49 11.78 0.07
C LEU A 404 -22.86 13.28 0.12
N HIS A 405 -22.03 14.08 0.78
CA HIS A 405 -22.29 15.51 0.99
C HIS A 405 -22.09 16.38 -0.27
N CYS A 406 -21.28 15.92 -1.22
CA CYS A 406 -21.04 16.59 -2.49
C CYS A 406 -21.62 15.76 -3.62
N SER A 407 -22.87 16.05 -4.01
CA SER A 407 -23.35 15.61 -5.32
C SER A 407 -22.52 16.32 -6.39
N PRO A 408 -21.81 15.62 -7.30
CA PRO A 408 -21.21 16.28 -8.44
C PRO A 408 -22.36 16.69 -9.35
N THR A 409 -22.90 17.90 -9.15
CA THR A 409 -23.64 18.61 -10.18
C THR A 409 -22.64 19.05 -11.24
N PHE A 410 -22.30 18.14 -12.16
CA PHE A 410 -21.70 18.46 -13.46
C PHE A 410 -22.25 17.54 -14.54
#